data_AF-A0A2E7FGG0-F1
#
_entry.id   AF-A0A2E7FGG0-F1
#
_cell.length_a   1.000
_cell.length_b   1.000
_cell.length_c   1.000
_cell.angle_alpha   90.00
_cell.angle_beta   90.00
_cell.angle_gamma   90.00
#
_symmetry.space_group_name_H-M   'P 1'
#
loop_
_entity.id
_entity.type
_entity.pdbx_description
1 polymer ?
#
loop_
_entity_poly.entity_id
_entity_poly.type
_entity_poly.pdbx_seq_one_letter_code
_entity_poly.pdbx_strand_id
1 'polypeptide(L)' 'MNTTIRGRIGEGVAAESFQKQGFIILKRNYRFGRAEVDIIAQKGNILAIVEVKRRSNTYFGDPQSFVYKKQQH' A
#
# COMPACT_ATOMS: atom_id res chain seq x y z
N MET A 1 -22.20 -9.83 0.30
CA MET A 1 -22.20 -8.39 0.69
C MET A 1 -21.00 -7.73 0.04
N ASN A 2 -21.25 -6.74 -0.83
CA ASN A 2 -20.26 -6.18 -1.77
C ASN A 2 -18.98 -5.67 -1.08
N THR A 3 -17.86 -6.30 -1.42
CA THR A 3 -16.50 -6.02 -0.94
C THR A 3 -16.00 -4.61 -1.32
N THR A 4 -16.71 -3.92 -2.21
CA THR A 4 -16.27 -2.71 -2.93
C THR A 4 -16.19 -1.44 -2.06
N ILE A 5 -17.14 -1.22 -1.14
CA ILE A 5 -17.14 -0.02 -0.28
C ILE A 5 -16.13 -0.19 0.85
N ARG A 6 -16.06 -1.42 1.40
CA ARG A 6 -15.20 -1.74 2.54
C ARG A 6 -13.71 -1.75 2.16
N GLY A 7 -13.36 -2.16 0.94
CA GLY A 7 -11.99 -2.09 0.43
C GLY A 7 -11.47 -0.64 0.35
N ARG A 8 -12.25 0.27 -0.27
CA ARG A 8 -11.87 1.68 -0.46
C ARG A 8 -11.58 2.42 0.84
N ILE A 9 -12.33 2.13 1.91
CA ILE A 9 -12.09 2.73 3.23
C ILE A 9 -10.75 2.27 3.81
N GLY A 10 -10.44 0.96 3.73
CA GLY A 10 -9.18 0.43 4.25
C GLY A 10 -7.98 0.98 3.48
N GLU A 11 -8.10 1.07 2.16
CA GLU A 11 -7.09 1.67 1.30
C GLU A 11 -6.88 3.17 1.58
N GLY A 12 -7.96 3.91 1.83
CA GLY A 12 -7.87 5.31 2.25
C GLY A 12 -7.10 5.49 3.55
N VAL A 13 -7.44 4.72 4.58
CA VAL A 13 -6.75 4.75 5.89
C VAL A 13 -5.27 4.37 5.75
N ALA A 14 -4.97 3.36 4.93
CA ALA A 14 -3.59 2.97 4.65
C ALA A 14 -2.83 4.10 3.95
N ALA A 15 -3.39 4.69 2.89
CA ALA A 15 -2.77 5.80 2.17
C ALA A 15 -2.49 7.01 3.09
N GLU A 16 -3.46 7.40 3.92
CA GLU A 16 -3.28 8.47 4.90
C GLU A 16 -2.17 8.16 5.91
N SER A 17 -2.10 6.92 6.40
CA SER A 17 -1.04 6.51 7.32
C SER A 17 0.35 6.61 6.67
N PHE A 18 0.48 6.19 5.41
CA PHE A 18 1.73 6.35 4.64
C PHE A 18 2.08 7.83 4.45
N GLN A 19 1.11 8.67 4.11
CA GLN A 19 1.33 10.12 4.00
C GLN A 19 1.80 10.75 5.32
N LYS A 20 1.17 10.38 6.45
CA LYS A 20 1.59 10.83 7.79
C LYS A 20 3.01 10.38 8.16
N GLN A 21 3.45 9.24 7.64
CA GLN A 21 4.81 8.73 7.79
C GLN A 21 5.82 9.36 6.81
N GLY A 22 5.38 10.30 5.96
CA GLY A 22 6.22 11.02 5.01
C GLY A 22 6.44 10.31 3.67
N PHE A 23 5.58 9.33 3.33
CA PHE A 23 5.56 8.75 2.00
C PHE A 23 4.68 9.56 1.04
N ILE A 24 5.11 9.66 -0.21
CA ILE A 24 4.34 10.18 -1.32
C ILE A 24 3.60 9.00 -1.96
N ILE A 25 2.29 9.08 -2.06
CA ILE A 25 1.50 8.06 -2.76
C ILE A 25 1.66 8.27 -4.26
N LEU A 26 2.27 7.30 -4.96
CA LEU A 26 2.50 7.35 -6.40
C LEU A 26 1.31 6.82 -7.18
N LYS A 27 0.75 5.68 -6.74
CA LYS A 27 -0.41 5.02 -7.35
C LYS A 27 -1.26 4.32 -6.31
N ARG A 28 -2.55 4.19 -6.61
CA ARG A 28 -3.57 3.48 -5.85
C ARG A 28 -4.36 2.60 -6.80
N ASN A 29 -4.78 1.41 -6.38
CA ASN A 29 -5.42 0.39 -7.21
C ASN A 29 -4.67 0.15 -8.54
N TYR A 30 -3.35 0.00 -8.47
CA TYR A 30 -2.52 -0.20 -9.66
C TYR A 30 -2.70 -1.61 -10.22
N ARG A 31 -2.95 -1.70 -11.53
CA ARG A 31 -3.13 -2.96 -12.24
C ARG A 31 -2.17 -3.03 -13.41
N PHE A 32 -1.45 -4.15 -13.55
CA PHE A 32 -0.57 -4.42 -14.68
C PHE A 32 -0.69 -5.88 -15.11
N GLY A 33 -1.28 -6.13 -16.28
CA GLY A 33 -1.61 -7.47 -16.73
C GLY A 33 -2.54 -8.18 -15.75
N ARG A 34 -2.09 -9.31 -15.19
CA ARG A 34 -2.83 -10.09 -14.18
C ARG A 34 -2.45 -9.73 -12.74
N ALA A 35 -1.51 -8.81 -12.55
CA ALA A 35 -1.07 -8.35 -11.23
C ALA A 35 -1.85 -7.11 -10.79
N GLU A 36 -2.14 -7.05 -9.49
CA GLU A 36 -2.79 -5.93 -8.82
C GLU A 36 -1.98 -5.54 -7.58
N VAL A 37 -1.92 -4.24 -7.32
CA VAL A 37 -1.27 -3.65 -6.14
C VAL A 37 -2.17 -2.55 -5.61
N ASP A 38 -2.54 -2.62 -4.34
CA ASP A 38 -3.44 -1.63 -3.74
C ASP A 38 -2.81 -0.24 -3.64
N ILE A 39 -1.58 -0.12 -3.14
CA ILE A 39 -0.89 1.17 -2.98
C ILE A 39 0.58 1.05 -3.37
N ILE A 40 1.06 2.02 -4.15
CA ILE A 40 2.49 2.26 -4.41
C ILE A 40 2.84 3.60 -3.79
N ALA A 41 3.81 3.62 -2.88
CA ALA A 41 4.24 4.83 -2.17
C ALA A 41 5.77 4.95 -2.15
N GLN A 42 6.29 6.18 -2.06
CA GLN A 42 7.73 6.44 -2.07
C GLN A 42 8.15 7.41 -0.96
N LYS A 43 9.24 7.10 -0.26
CA LYS A 43 9.89 8.00 0.69
C LYS A 43 11.39 8.01 0.43
N GLY A 44 11.88 9.09 -0.20
CA GLY A 44 13.26 9.15 -0.70
C GLY A 44 13.56 7.97 -1.64
N ASN A 45 14.52 7.13 -1.27
CA ASN A 45 14.95 5.97 -2.06
C ASN A 45 14.16 4.69 -1.74
N ILE A 46 13.14 4.77 -0.89
CA ILE A 46 12.31 3.63 -0.51
C ILE A 46 11.05 3.63 -1.37
N LEU A 47 10.84 2.55 -2.13
CA LEU A 47 9.58 2.26 -2.82
C LEU A 47 8.82 1.18 -2.04
N ALA A 48 7.63 1.54 -1.55
CA ALA A 48 6.71 0.64 -0.85
C ALA A 48 5.61 0.17 -1.80
N ILE A 49 5.52 -1.14 -1.98
CA ILE A 49 4.42 -1.82 -2.69
C ILE A 49 3.58 -2.49 -1.61
N VAL A 50 2.32 -2.07 -1.47
CA VAL A 50 1.47 -2.41 -0.33
C VAL A 50 0.21 -3.08 -0.83
N GLU A 51 -0.05 -4.26 -0.27
CA GLU A 51 -1.32 -4.97 -0.36
C GLU A 51 -2.12 -4.73 0.94
N VAL A 52 -3.29 -4.11 0.83
CA VAL A 52 -4.13 -3.70 1.95
C VAL A 52 -5.07 -4.84 2.32
N LYS A 53 -4.63 -5.67 3.27
CA LYS A 53 -5.48 -6.71 3.86
C LYS A 53 -6.18 -6.19 5.10
N ARG A 54 -7.51 -6.07 5.05
CA ARG A 54 -8.29 -5.84 6.27
C ARG A 54 -8.38 -7.13 7.08
N ARG A 55 -7.75 -7.18 8.25
CA ARG A 55 -8.07 -8.15 9.32
C ARG A 55 -9.12 -7.55 10.25
N SER A 56 -10.04 -8.40 10.72
CA SER A 56 -11.03 -8.07 11.76
C SER A 56 -10.45 -8.01 13.19
N ASN A 57 -9.14 -8.26 13.34
CA ASN A 57 -8.43 -8.23 14.62
C ASN A 57 -7.37 -7.12 14.60
N THR A 58 -7.24 -6.36 15.69
CA THR A 58 -6.53 -5.08 15.86
C THR A 58 -5.00 -5.15 15.77
N TYR A 59 -4.43 -6.21 15.20
CA TYR A 59 -3.00 -6.27 14.91
C TYR A 59 -2.73 -5.51 13.60
N PHE A 60 -2.33 -4.24 13.75
CA PHE A 60 -1.61 -3.49 12.71
C PHE A 60 -0.29 -4.24 12.48
N GLY A 61 -0.33 -5.25 11.63
CA GLY A 61 0.85 -6.03 11.28
C GLY A 61 1.89 -5.09 10.71
N ASP A 62 3.09 -5.13 11.29
CA ASP A 62 4.27 -4.50 10.73
C ASP A 62 4.27 -4.63 9.21
N PRO A 63 4.49 -3.54 8.46
CA PRO A 63 4.67 -3.63 7.03
C PRO A 63 5.91 -4.50 6.78
N GLN A 64 5.68 -5.80 6.55
CA GLN A 64 6.69 -6.71 6.03
C GLN A 64 7.06 -6.18 4.65
N SER A 65 8.02 -5.27 4.69
CA SER A 65 8.41 -4.43 3.60
C SER A 65 9.25 -5.27 2.66
N PHE A 66 8.66 -5.72 1.57
CA PHE A 66 9.43 -6.06 0.38
C PHE A 66 9.96 -4.75 -0.20
N VAL A 67 11.05 -4.24 0.42
CA VAL A 67 11.79 -3.09 -0.10
C VAL A 67 12.53 -3.57 -1.34
N TYR A 68 11.96 -3.33 -2.52
CA TYR A 68 12.70 -3.52 -3.74
C TYR A 68 13.74 -2.40 -3.85
N LYS A 69 14.98 -2.66 -3.40
CA LYS A 69 16.11 -1.78 -3.69
C LYS A 69 16.32 -1.82 -5.21
N LYS A 70 15.85 -0.77 -5.89
CA LYS A 70 16.24 -0.54 -7.28
C LYS A 70 17.74 -0.22 -7.26
N GLN A 71 18.59 -1.22 -7.50
CA GLN A 71 20.00 -0.97 -7.77
C GLN A 71 20.06 -0.14 -9.05
N GLN A 72 20.58 1.08 -8.92
CA GLN A 72 20.96 1.89 -10.07
C GLN A 72 22.34 1.42 -10.52
N HIS A 73 22.45 1.06 -11.79
CA HIS A 73 23.72 1.02 -12.53
C HIS A 73 23.79 2.29 -13.36
#